data_AF-A0A528FNF3-F1
#
_entry.id   AF-A0A528FNF3-F1
#
_cell.length_a   1.000
_cell.length_b   1.000
_cell.length_c   1.000
_cell.angle_alpha   90.00
_cell.angle_beta   90.00
_cell.angle_gamma   90.00
#
_symmetry.space_group_name_H-M   'P 1'
#
loop_
_entity.id
_entity.type
_entity.pdbx_description
1 polymer ?
#
loop_
_entity_poly.entity_id
_entity_poly.type
_entity_poly.pdbx_seq_one_letter_code
_entity_poly.pdbx_strand_id
1 'polypeptide(L)'
;FSSLRSDFLPVAEMKGLTLKFRPVNAVVRSDRTLLRRILQNILSNALRYTRSGGVLVGTRHRGDTIRIDVADTGCGIPDDQREA
;
A
#
# COMPACT_ATOMS: atom_id res chain seq x y z
N PHE A 1 -10.74 -1.10 -2.34
CA PHE A 1 -9.54 -0.45 -2.91
C PHE A 1 -9.71 0.05 -4.36
N SER A 2 -10.91 0.07 -4.95
CA SER A 2 -11.10 0.43 -6.37
C SER A 2 -10.50 1.79 -6.76
N SER A 3 -10.77 2.84 -5.97
CA SER A 3 -10.25 4.18 -6.25
C SER A 3 -8.72 4.24 -6.18
N LEU A 4 -8.10 3.65 -5.15
CA LEU A 4 -6.63 3.60 -5.02
C LEU A 4 -5.97 2.84 -6.18
N ARG A 5 -6.60 1.74 -6.63
CA ARG A 5 -6.11 1.03 -7.82
C ARG A 5 -6.12 1.95 -9.05
N SER A 6 -7.22 2.65 -9.29
CA SER A 6 -7.34 3.58 -10.42
C SER A 6 -6.30 4.70 -10.38
N ASP A 7 -6.01 5.23 -9.18
CA ASP A 7 -5.07 6.35 -9.02
C ASP A 7 -3.61 5.93 -9.26
N PHE A 8 -3.22 4.73 -8.81
CA PHE A 8 -1.81 4.32 -8.74
C PHE A 8 -1.37 3.28 -9.77
N LEU A 9 -2.30 2.56 -10.41
CA LEU A 9 -1.94 1.58 -11.43
C LEU A 9 -1.17 2.24 -12.61
N PRO A 10 -1.60 3.41 -13.15
CA PRO A 10 -0.83 4.08 -14.21
C PRO A 10 0.57 4.50 -13.76
N VAL A 11 0.72 4.91 -12.49
CA VAL A 11 2.02 5.31 -11.92
C VAL A 11 2.97 4.11 -11.83
N ALA A 12 2.47 2.95 -11.42
CA ALA A 12 3.24 1.72 -11.38
C ALA A 12 3.66 1.28 -12.79
N GLU A 13 2.72 1.32 -13.75
CA GLU A 13 2.97 0.97 -15.15
C GLU A 13 4.02 1.87 -15.80
N MET A 14 3.95 3.19 -15.60
CA MET A 14 4.96 4.13 -16.10
C MET A 14 6.36 3.85 -15.55
N LYS A 15 6.47 3.24 -14.36
CA LYS A 15 7.75 2.85 -13.75
C LYS A 15 8.16 1.41 -14.06
N GLY A 16 7.36 0.66 -14.82
CA GLY A 16 7.59 -0.77 -15.05
C GLY A 16 7.45 -1.64 -13.79
N LEU A 17 6.68 -1.18 -12.79
CA LEU A 17 6.46 -1.89 -11.54
C LEU A 17 5.13 -2.65 -11.55
N THR A 18 5.09 -3.78 -10.87
CA THR A 18 3.82 -4.47 -10.60
C THR A 18 3.10 -3.82 -9.41
N LEU A 19 1.81 -3.52 -9.55
CA LEU A 19 0.96 -3.12 -8.42
C LEU A 19 -0.24 -4.07 -8.31
N LYS A 20 -0.32 -4.81 -7.20
CA LYS A 20 -1.39 -5.79 -6.96
C LYS A 20 -2.18 -5.43 -5.71
N PHE A 21 -3.50 -5.54 -5.81
CA PHE A 21 -4.42 -5.47 -4.67
C PHE A 21 -5.08 -6.82 -4.51
N ARG A 22 -4.91 -7.46 -3.35
CA ARG A 22 -5.67 -8.68 -3.02
C ARG A 22 -7.15 -8.33 -2.82
N PRO A 23 -8.07 -9.22 -3.23
CA PRO A 23 -9.47 -9.10 -2.85
C PRO A 23 -9.62 -8.98 -1.34
N VAL A 24 -10.52 -8.12 -0.90
CA VAL A 24 -10.81 -7.89 0.52
C VAL A 24 -12.30 -8.13 0.73
N ASN A 25 -12.63 -9.05 1.64
CA ASN A 25 -14.00 -9.34 2.04
C ASN A 25 -14.24 -8.82 3.46
N ALA A 26 -14.07 -7.52 3.66
CA ALA A 26 -14.27 -6.89 4.96
C ALA A 26 -14.78 -5.46 4.81
N VAL A 27 -15.67 -5.07 5.73
CA VAL A 27 -16.20 -3.72 5.87
C VAL A 27 -15.83 -3.23 7.27
N VAL A 28 -15.29 -2.02 7.37
CA VAL A 28 -14.86 -1.43 8.65
C VAL A 28 -15.48 -0.05 8.82
N ARG A 29 -15.71 0.33 10.08
CA ARG A 29 -16.11 1.68 10.44
C ARG A 29 -14.86 2.53 10.69
N SER A 30 -14.64 3.54 9.85
CA SER A 30 -13.48 4.44 9.93
C SER A 30 -13.82 5.77 9.26
N ASP A 31 -13.01 6.79 9.49
CA ASP A 31 -12.98 7.97 8.61
C ASP A 31 -12.41 7.55 7.24
N ARG A 32 -13.25 7.67 6.21
CA ARG A 32 -12.89 7.28 4.83
C ARG A 32 -11.80 8.16 4.24
N THR A 33 -11.79 9.44 4.56
CA THR A 33 -10.86 10.44 4.01
C THR A 33 -9.47 10.25 4.62
N LEU A 34 -9.39 10.14 5.94
CA LEU A 34 -8.13 9.90 6.64
C LEU A 34 -7.53 8.55 6.28
N LEU A 35 -8.34 7.48 6.26
CA LEU A 35 -7.86 6.16 5.86
C LEU A 35 -7.32 6.16 4.42
N ARG A 36 -8.02 6.82 3.50
CA ARG A 36 -7.53 6.98 2.11
C ARG A 36 -6.21 7.75 2.07
N ARG A 37 -6.09 8.85 2.81
CA ARG A 37 -4.87 9.67 2.84
C ARG A 37 -3.66 8.89 3.35
N ILE A 38 -3.83 8.11 4.42
CA ILE A 38 -2.78 7.24 4.96
C ILE A 38 -2.32 6.24 3.88
N LEU A 39 -3.27 5.54 3.25
CA LEU A 39 -2.94 4.56 2.21
C LEU A 39 -2.29 5.20 0.97
N GLN A 40 -2.72 6.40 0.58
CA GLN A 40 -2.11 7.15 -0.53
C GLN A 40 -0.65 7.48 -0.23
N ASN A 41 -0.35 7.94 0.98
CA ASN A 41 1.02 8.27 1.39
C ASN A 41 1.92 7.03 1.36
N ILE A 42 1.45 5.92 1.92
CA ILE A 42 2.22 4.67 1.97
C ILE A 42 2.45 4.13 0.55
N LEU A 43 1.41 4.09 -0.30
CA LEU A 43 1.51 3.63 -1.69
C LEU A 43 2.43 4.53 -2.53
N SER A 44 2.34 5.85 -2.36
CA SER A 44 3.23 6.81 -3.03
C SER A 44 4.68 6.54 -2.68
N ASN A 45 4.98 6.34 -1.39
CA ASN A 45 6.32 6.01 -0.93
C ASN A 45 6.79 4.67 -1.48
N ALA A 46 5.98 3.61 -1.39
CA ALA A 46 6.31 2.29 -1.90
C ALA A 46 6.69 2.34 -3.40
N LEU A 47 5.89 3.01 -4.23
CA LEU A 47 6.19 3.18 -5.65
C LEU A 47 7.33 4.16 -5.93
N ARG A 48 7.61 5.11 -5.02
CA ARG A 48 8.75 6.02 -5.13
C ARG A 48 10.08 5.31 -4.92
N TYR A 49 10.16 4.43 -3.93
CA TYR A 49 11.41 3.80 -3.49
C TYR A 49 11.63 2.38 -4.04
N THR A 50 10.65 1.80 -4.73
CA THR A 50 10.83 0.55 -5.48
C THR A 50 11.37 0.82 -6.87
N ARG A 51 12.56 0.32 -7.19
CA ARG A 51 13.18 0.46 -8.53
C ARG A 51 12.83 -0.68 -9.48
N SER A 52 12.64 -1.88 -8.94
CA SER A 52 12.26 -3.08 -9.69
C SER A 52 11.39 -3.99 -8.81
N GLY A 53 10.58 -4.84 -9.45
CA GLY A 53 9.61 -5.70 -8.76
C GLY A 53 8.24 -5.04 -8.63
N GLY A 54 7.75 -4.83 -7.40
CA GLY A 54 6.41 -4.28 -7.24
C GLY A 54 5.93 -4.09 -5.81
N VAL A 55 4.66 -3.70 -5.71
CA VAL A 55 3.94 -3.41 -4.47
C VAL A 55 2.68 -4.28 -4.39
N LEU A 56 2.47 -4.90 -3.23
CA LEU A 56 1.30 -5.70 -2.90
C LEU A 56 0.54 -5.05 -1.75
N VAL A 57 -0.75 -4.79 -1.98
CA VAL A 57 -1.69 -4.36 -0.94
C VAL A 57 -2.61 -5.52 -0.59
N GLY A 58 -2.69 -5.84 0.69
CA GLY A 58 -3.55 -6.90 1.21
C GLY A 58 -4.14 -6.56 2.56
N THR A 59 -5.07 -7.39 3.01
CA THR A 59 -5.64 -7.29 4.35
C THR A 59 -5.67 -8.65 5.02
N ARG A 60 -5.63 -8.64 6.35
CA ARG A 60 -5.73 -9.85 7.19
C ARG A 60 -6.57 -9.54 8.43
N HIS A 61 -7.45 -10.46 8.80
CA HIS A 61 -8.15 -10.37 10.08
C HIS A 61 -7.20 -10.58 11.25
N ARG A 62 -7.38 -9.81 12.31
CA ARG A 62 -6.67 -9.90 13.59
C ARG A 62 -7.68 -9.70 14.71
N GLY A 63 -8.34 -10.78 15.11
CA GLY A 63 -9.49 -10.73 16.00
C GLY A 63 -10.57 -9.81 15.43
N ASP A 64 -10.96 -8.81 16.21
CA ASP A 64 -11.98 -7.82 15.86
C ASP A 64 -11.47 -6.67 14.99
N THR A 65 -10.19 -6.70 14.61
CA THR A 65 -9.57 -5.66 13.79
C THR A 65 -9.15 -6.22 12.42
N ILE A 66 -9.01 -5.30 11.45
CA ILE A 66 -8.36 -5.62 10.18
C ILE A 66 -6.99 -4.97 10.14
N ARG A 67 -5.99 -5.77 9.77
CA ARG A 67 -4.66 -5.28 9.42
C ARG A 67 -4.61 -5.07 7.91
N ILE A 68 -4.17 -3.91 7.48
CA ILE A 68 -3.86 -3.62 6.08
C ILE A 68 -2.33 -3.68 5.94
N ASP A 69 -1.85 -4.52 5.03
CA ASP A 69 -0.44 -4.65 4.70
C ASP A 69 -0.18 -3.99 3.34
N VAL A 70 0.85 -3.15 3.28
CA VAL A 70 1.46 -2.68 2.03
C VAL A 70 2.89 -3.19 2.03
N ALA A 71 3.20 -4.11 1.14
CA ALA A 71 4.51 -4.72 1.02
C ALA A 71 5.13 -4.36 -0.33
N ASP A 72 6.34 -3.83 -0.33
CA ASP A 72 7.09 -3.50 -1.52
C ASP A 72 8.43 -4.24 -1.59
N THR A 73 9.04 -4.27 -2.77
CA THR A 73 10.35 -4.88 -3.02
C THR A 73 11.45 -3.81 -3.14
N GLY A 74 11.24 -2.62 -2.58
CA GLY A 74 12.19 -1.52 -2.64
C GLY A 74 13.40 -1.69 -1.73
N CYS A 75 14.19 -0.63 -1.62
CA CYS A 75 15.44 -0.62 -0.84
C CYS A 75 15.23 -0.72 0.68
N GLY A 76 13.98 -0.76 1.15
CA GLY A 76 13.64 -0.65 2.57
C GLY A 76 13.93 0.73 3.14
N ILE A 77 13.75 0.85 4.46
CA ILE A 77 14.08 2.05 5.23
C ILE A 77 15.50 1.87 5.78
N PRO A 78 16.43 2.81 5.55
CA PRO A 78 17.76 2.82 6.15
C PRO A 78 17.70 2.69 7.68
N ASP A 79 18.66 1.97 8.28
CA ASP A 79 18.62 1.67 9.72
C ASP A 79 18.70 2.93 10.60
N ASP A 80 19.37 3.99 10.13
CA ASP A 80 19.45 5.30 10.77
C ASP A 80 18.13 6.11 10.72
N GLN A 81 17.15 5.64 9.93
CA GLN A 81 15.81 6.23 9.84
C GLN A 81 14.72 5.35 10.47
N ARG A 82 15.09 4.20 11.05
CA ARG A 82 14.15 3.35 11.78
C ARG A 82 14.07 3.87 13.22
N GLU A 83 13.03 4.64 13.53
CA GLU A 83 12.68 4.90 14.93
C GLU A 83 12.24 3.60 15.60
N ALA A 84 12.74 3.37 16.83
CA ALA A 84 12.51 2.16 17.63
C ALA A 84 11.19 2.23 18.43
#